data_AF-A0A496BZE8-F1
#
_entry.id   AF-A0A496BZE8-F1
#
_cell.length_a   1.000
_cell.length_b   1.000
_cell.length_c   1.000
_cell.angle_alpha   90.00
_cell.angle_beta   90.00
_cell.angle_gamma   90.00
#
_symmetry.space_group_name_H-M   'P 1'
#
loop_
_entity.id
_entity.type
_entity.pdbx_description
1 polymer ?
#
loop_
_entity_poly.entity_id
_entity_poly.type
_entity_poly.pdbx_seq_one_letter_code
_entity_poly.pdbx_strand_id
1 'polypeptide(L)' 'MATLKFKTNAKCGGCVAAIGTKLNKLVKEDAWSIDLKSPDKTLTITTDLPAETILSAVSEAGFKASAL' A
#
# COMPACT_ATOMS: atom_id res chain seq x y z
N MET A 1 -1.38 -9.71 -14.01
CA MET A 1 -1.10 -9.20 -12.66
C MET A 1 0.39 -9.06 -12.45
N ALA A 2 0.83 -7.89 -12.00
CA ALA A 2 2.19 -7.63 -11.55
C ALA A 2 2.21 -7.48 -10.02
N THR A 3 3.33 -7.82 -9.40
CA THR A 3 3.57 -7.54 -7.98
C THR A 3 4.40 -6.27 -7.87
N LEU A 4 3.81 -5.22 -7.30
CA LEU A 4 4.44 -3.94 -7.06
C LEU A 4 4.85 -3.83 -5.58
N LYS A 5 5.96 -3.12 -5.34
CA LYS A 5 6.47 -2.86 -3.99
C LYS A 5 6.72 -1.37 -3.80
N PHE A 6 6.31 -0.87 -2.65
CA PHE A 6 6.47 0.53 -2.28
C PHE A 6 7.02 0.66 -0.87
N LYS A 7 7.91 1.62 -0.68
CA LYS A 7 8.28 2.12 0.63
C LYS A 7 7.13 2.98 1.14
N THR A 8 6.74 2.85 2.41
CA THR A 8 5.69 3.68 3.01
C THR A 8 6.14 4.36 4.29
N ASN A 9 5.35 5.31 4.79
CA ASN A 9 5.55 5.92 6.10
C ASN A 9 4.59 5.39 7.19
N ALA A 10 3.93 4.24 6.97
CA ALA A 10 3.04 3.63 7.96
C ALA A 10 3.82 3.17 9.21
N LYS A 11 3.30 3.46 10.41
CA LYS A 11 4.02 3.17 11.67
C LYS A 11 3.27 2.28 12.66
N CYS A 12 1.98 2.06 12.48
CA CYS A 12 1.18 1.23 13.38
C CYS A 12 0.07 0.49 12.62
N GLY A 13 -0.57 -0.47 13.29
CA GLY A 13 -1.69 -1.23 12.72
C GLY A 13 -2.86 -0.34 12.28
N GLY A 14 -3.12 0.77 12.99
CA GLY A 14 -4.12 1.76 12.59
C GLY A 14 -3.78 2.45 11.26
N CYS A 15 -2.50 2.73 10.98
CA CYS A 15 -2.07 3.24 9.67
C CYS A 15 -2.34 2.21 8.56
N VAL A 16 -2.06 0.94 8.83
CA VAL A 16 -2.30 -0.15 7.87
C VAL A 16 -3.78 -0.29 7.56
N ALA A 17 -4.66 -0.21 8.58
CA ALA A 17 -6.11 -0.26 8.38
C ALA A 17 -6.62 0.93 7.55
N ALA A 18 -6.10 2.14 7.79
CA ALA A 18 -6.46 3.34 7.04
C ALA A 18 -6.06 3.24 5.55
N ILE A 19 -4.83 2.80 5.28
CA ILE A 19 -4.35 2.54 3.90
C ILE A 19 -5.18 1.43 3.26
N GLY A 20 -5.42 0.33 3.99
CA GLY A 20 -6.19 -0.81 3.54
C GLY A 20 -7.62 -0.46 3.14
N THR A 21 -8.27 0.46 3.86
CA THR A 21 -9.62 0.95 3.51
C THR A 21 -9.67 1.60 2.11
N LYS A 22 -8.57 2.21 1.66
CA LYS A 22 -8.47 2.76 0.29
C LYS A 22 -8.12 1.68 -0.72
N LEU A 23 -7.14 0.82 -0.41
CA LEU A 23 -6.70 -0.26 -1.31
C LEU A 23 -7.80 -1.30 -1.56
N ASN A 24 -8.60 -1.64 -0.55
CA ASN A 24 -9.71 -2.60 -0.64
C ASN A 24 -10.85 -2.14 -1.58
N LYS A 25 -10.86 -0.87 -2.01
CA LYS A 25 -11.78 -0.37 -3.04
C LYS A 25 -11.28 -0.65 -4.47
N LEU A 26 -10.00 -0.94 -4.61
CA LEU A 26 -9.31 -1.09 -5.89
C LEU A 26 -8.93 -2.55 -6.15
N VAL A 27 -8.53 -3.26 -5.10
CA VAL A 27 -8.08 -4.65 -5.14
C VAL A 27 -8.70 -5.44 -3.99
N LYS A 28 -8.60 -6.77 -4.06
CA LYS A 28 -9.00 -7.63 -2.95
C LYS A 28 -8.06 -7.47 -1.76
N GLU A 29 -8.56 -7.73 -0.56
CA GLU A 29 -7.77 -7.59 0.68
C GLU A 29 -6.56 -8.53 0.74
N ASP A 30 -6.68 -9.73 0.19
CA ASP A 30 -5.60 -10.71 0.08
C ASP A 30 -4.55 -10.35 -0.99
N ALA A 31 -4.82 -9.34 -1.82
CA ALA A 31 -3.91 -8.92 -2.87
C ALA A 31 -2.82 -7.95 -2.39
N TRP A 32 -2.86 -7.48 -1.13
CA TRP A 32 -1.87 -6.55 -0.61
C TRP A 32 -1.49 -6.83 0.85
N SER A 33 -0.32 -6.33 1.26
CA SER A 33 0.14 -6.40 2.65
C SER A 33 1.14 -5.28 2.95
N ILE A 34 1.22 -4.84 4.20
CA ILE A 34 2.25 -3.89 4.66
C ILE A 34 3.09 -4.57 5.73
N ASP A 35 4.38 -4.72 5.46
CA ASP A 35 5.34 -5.18 6.46
C ASP A 35 5.82 -4.00 7.32
N LEU A 36 5.28 -3.87 8.53
CA LEU A 36 5.72 -2.86 9.49
C LEU A 36 7.05 -3.17 10.17
N LYS A 37 7.62 -4.37 10.00
CA LYS A 37 8.91 -4.75 10.58
C LYS A 37 10.07 -4.30 9.71
N SER A 38 9.90 -4.25 8.39
CA SER A 38 10.94 -3.73 7.50
C SER A 38 11.24 -2.25 7.78
N PRO A 39 12.50 -1.79 7.59
CA PRO A 39 12.86 -0.37 7.75
C PRO A 39 12.07 0.53 6.80
N ASP A 40 11.70 0.01 5.63
CA ASP A 40 10.97 0.73 4.59
C ASP A 40 9.45 0.64 4.70
N LYS A 41 8.93 -0.12 5.69
CA LYS A 41 7.49 -0.29 5.91
C LYS A 41 6.78 -0.70 4.61
N THR A 42 7.24 -1.82 4.05
CA THR A 42 7.03 -2.17 2.65
C THR A 42 5.57 -2.56 2.38
N LEU A 43 4.91 -1.82 1.49
CA LEU A 43 3.65 -2.24 0.87
C LEU A 43 3.97 -3.16 -0.31
N THR A 44 3.45 -4.38 -0.28
CA THR A 44 3.46 -5.30 -1.43
C THR A 44 2.02 -5.45 -1.93
N ILE A 45 1.80 -5.32 -3.24
CA ILE A 45 0.47 -5.44 -3.85
C ILE A 45 0.53 -6.16 -5.19
N THR A 46 -0.42 -7.06 -5.44
CA THR A 46 -0.57 -7.77 -6.71
C THR A 46 -1.79 -7.23 -7.44
N THR A 47 -1.58 -6.62 -8.60
CA THR A 47 -2.64 -5.92 -9.35
C THR A 47 -2.27 -5.76 -10.82
N ASP A 48 -3.27 -5.45 -11.66
CA ASP A 48 -3.08 -4.97 -13.04
C ASP A 48 -3.20 -3.44 -13.14
N LEU A 49 -3.48 -2.76 -12.03
CA LEU A 49 -3.55 -1.31 -11.95
C LEU A 49 -2.15 -0.68 -12.05
N PRO A 50 -2.04 0.52 -12.63
CA PRO A 50 -0.77 1.20 -12.72
C PRO A 50 -0.32 1.70 -11.33
N ALA A 51 1.00 1.80 -11.14
CA ALA A 51 1.60 2.16 -9.85
C ALA A 51 1.09 3.51 -9.31
N GLU A 52 0.85 4.48 -10.18
CA GLU A 52 0.27 5.79 -9.87
C GLU A 52 -1.10 5.72 -9.17
N THR A 53 -1.95 4.75 -9.55
CA THR A 53 -3.24 4.54 -8.89
C THR A 53 -3.04 4.07 -7.46
N ILE A 54 -2.06 3.21 -7.22
CA ILE A 54 -1.73 2.71 -5.88
C ILE A 54 -1.15 3.83 -5.02
N LEU A 55 -0.22 4.63 -5.58
CA LEU A 55 0.36 5.78 -4.88
C LEU A 55 -0.71 6.81 -4.50
N SER A 56 -1.68 7.05 -5.38
CA SER A 56 -2.80 7.96 -5.13
C SER A 56 -3.68 7.45 -4.00
N ALA A 57 -4.03 6.16 -3.99
CA ALA A 57 -4.82 5.56 -2.91
C ALA A 57 -4.15 5.66 -1.54
N VAL A 58 -2.82 5.48 -1.47
CA VAL A 58 -2.05 5.66 -0.23
C VAL A 58 -2.03 7.14 0.19
N SER A 59 -1.89 8.07 -0.76
CA SER A 59 -1.95 9.51 -0.53
C SER A 59 -3.31 9.97 0.00
N GLU A 60 -4.40 9.47 -0.58
CA GLU A 60 -5.77 9.72 -0.13
C GLU A 60 -6.08 9.17 1.28
N ALA A 61 -5.31 8.18 1.75
CA ALA A 61 -5.35 7.72 3.13
C ALA A 61 -4.56 8.63 4.09
N GLY A 62 -3.85 9.64 3.58
CA GLY A 62 -3.00 10.56 4.35
C GLY A 62 -1.55 10.09 4.52
N PHE A 63 -1.09 9.14 3.70
CA PHE A 63 0.23 8.52 3.82
C PHE A 63 1.09 8.75 2.58
N LYS A 64 2.40 8.54 2.71
CA LYS A 64 3.35 8.64 1.59
C LYS A 64 3.80 7.25 1.18
N ALA A 65 3.83 7.01 -0.13
CA ALA A 65 4.45 5.85 -0.73
C ALA A 65 5.36 6.25 -1.90
N SER A 66 6.43 5.49 -2.12
CA SER A 66 7.31 5.64 -3.27
C SER A 66 7.75 4.25 -3.75
N ALA A 67 8.03 4.11 -5.04
CA ALA A 67 8.57 2.86 -5.58
C ALA A 67 9.87 2.48 -4.84
N LEU A 68 10.05 1.17 -4.63
CA LEU A 68 11.29 0.57 -4.13
C LEU A 68 12.21 0.18 -5.28
#